data_AF-A0ABD0Q318-F1
#
_entry.id   AF-A0ABD0Q318-F1
#
_cell.length_a   1.000
_cell.length_b   1.000
_cell.length_c   1.000
_cell.angle_alpha   90.00
_cell.angle_beta   90.00
_cell.angle_gamma   90.00
#
_symmetry.space_group_name_H-M   'P 1'
#
loop_
_entity.id
_entity.type
_entity.pdbx_description
1 polymer ?
#
loop_
_entity_poly.entity_id
_entity_poly.type
_entity_poly.pdbx_seq_one_letter_code
_entity_poly.pdbx_strand_id
1 'polypeptide(L)' 'KLLQHRTAPKVMRCMTNTPVVVREGATVYATGTHADVEDGKLLEQLMGSVGFCTEVEEDLIDAVTGLSGSGPAY' A
#
# COMPACT_ATOMS: atom_id res chain seq x y z
N LYS A 1 -2.16 4.76 24.04
CA LYS A 1 -1.24 3.68 23.60
C LYS A 1 -0.41 4.03 22.34
N LEU A 2 -0.42 5.29 21.86
CA LEU A 2 0.32 5.74 20.66
C LEU A 2 1.49 6.70 21.01
N LEU A 3 2.26 6.40 22.05
CA LEU A 3 3.35 7.28 22.55
C LEU A 3 4.71 6.57 22.64
N GLN A 4 4.94 5.53 21.84
CA GLN A 4 6.30 5.00 21.66
C GLN A 4 6.95 5.75 20.51
N HIS A 5 7.66 6.82 20.84
CA HIS A 5 8.60 7.45 19.91
C HIS A 5 9.66 6.41 19.52
N ARG A 6 9.57 5.92 18.30
CA ARG A 6 10.58 5.03 17.70
C ARG A 6 11.51 5.88 16.85
N THR A 7 12.81 5.82 17.14
CA THR A 7 13.86 6.50 16.38
C THR A 7 13.98 5.99 14.94
N ALA A 8 13.61 4.73 14.72
CA ALA A 8 13.56 4.08 13.41
C ALA A 8 12.17 3.44 13.22
N PRO A 9 11.13 4.23 12.87
CA PRO A 9 9.81 3.67 12.65
C PRO A 9 9.77 2.90 11.34
N LYS A 10 9.08 1.76 11.37
CA LYS A 10 8.71 1.00 10.18
C LYS A 10 7.54 1.71 9.52
N VAL A 11 7.73 2.21 8.31
CA VAL A 11 6.72 2.97 7.56
C VAL A 11 6.61 2.37 6.17
N MET A 12 5.39 2.26 5.66
CA MET A 12 5.09 1.86 4.29
C MET A 12 4.06 2.83 3.73
N ARG A 13 4.28 3.31 2.50
CA ARG A 13 3.28 4.11 1.77
C ARG A 13 2.40 3.16 0.99
N CYS A 14 1.09 3.28 1.14
CA CYS A 14 0.11 2.46 0.43
C CYS A 14 -0.84 3.36 -0.34
N MET A 15 -1.20 2.96 -1.56
CA MET A 15 -2.21 3.62 -2.38
C MET A 15 -3.23 2.57 -2.82
N THR A 16 -4.49 2.73 -2.42
CA THR A 16 -5.62 1.89 -2.81
C THR A 16 -6.69 2.72 -3.49
N ASN A 17 -7.58 2.09 -4.25
CA ASN A 17 -8.66 2.77 -4.96
C ASN A 17 -10.06 2.43 -4.40
N THR A 18 -11.07 3.19 -4.83
CA THR A 18 -12.45 3.12 -4.31
C THR A 18 -13.08 1.71 -4.33
N PRO A 19 -12.86 0.85 -5.35
CA PRO A 19 -13.38 -0.52 -5.38
C PRO A 19 -12.98 -1.43 -4.20
N VAL A 20 -12.02 -1.03 -3.37
CA VAL A 20 -11.68 -1.75 -2.12
C VAL A 20 -12.90 -1.99 -1.23
N VAL A 21 -13.90 -1.08 -1.26
CA VAL A 21 -15.15 -1.22 -0.47
C VAL A 21 -16.00 -2.42 -0.90
N VAL A 22 -15.85 -2.89 -2.14
CA VAL A 22 -16.52 -4.07 -2.68
C VAL A 22 -15.55 -5.25 -2.90
N ARG A 23 -14.35 -5.17 -2.31
CA ARG A 23 -13.29 -6.20 -2.38
C ARG A 23 -12.66 -6.42 -3.76
N GLU A 24 -12.75 -5.43 -4.63
CA GLU A 24 -12.13 -5.44 -5.97
C GLU A 24 -11.09 -4.31 -6.09
N GLY A 25 -10.45 -3.96 -4.97
CA GLY A 25 -9.47 -2.89 -4.91
C GLY A 25 -8.18 -3.25 -5.66
N ALA A 26 -7.49 -2.24 -6.16
CA ALA A 26 -6.10 -2.36 -6.62
C ALA A 26 -5.22 -1.49 -5.74
N THR A 27 -4.39 -2.15 -4.94
CA THR A 27 -3.48 -1.53 -3.98
C THR A 27 -2.05 -1.68 -4.46
N VAL A 28 -1.27 -0.62 -4.35
CA VAL A 28 0.20 -0.69 -4.45
C VAL A 28 0.83 -0.12 -3.20
N TYR A 29 2.02 -0.58 -2.87
CA TYR A 29 2.76 -0.07 -1.74
C TYR A 29 4.26 0.03 -2.01
N ALA A 30 4.92 0.88 -1.24
CA ALA A 30 6.37 1.04 -1.22
C ALA A 30 6.87 0.97 0.22
N THR A 31 8.01 0.30 0.41
CA THR A 31 8.61 0.07 1.73
C THR A 31 9.57 1.20 2.12
N GLY A 32 9.42 1.71 3.34
CA GLY A 32 10.37 2.67 3.91
C GLY A 32 11.65 1.99 4.38
N THR A 33 12.70 2.78 4.64
CA THR A 33 14.07 2.30 4.92
C THR A 33 14.20 1.30 6.07
N HIS A 34 13.26 1.31 7.03
CA HIS A 34 13.29 0.43 8.21
C HIS A 34 12.26 -0.69 8.15
N ALA A 35 11.46 -0.79 7.08
CA ALA A 35 10.51 -1.87 6.90
C ALA A 35 11.25 -3.15 6.47
N ASP A 36 10.89 -4.28 7.08
CA ASP A 36 11.43 -5.58 6.73
C ASP A 36 10.55 -6.21 5.63
N VAL A 37 11.11 -7.18 4.90
CA VAL A 37 10.38 -7.96 3.89
C VAL A 37 9.11 -8.61 4.45
N GLU A 38 9.14 -9.04 5.72
CA GLU A 38 7.97 -9.63 6.38
C GLU A 38 6.86 -8.61 6.64
N ASP A 39 7.18 -7.32 6.79
CA ASP A 39 6.17 -6.27 6.92
C ASP A 39 5.40 -6.09 5.60
N GLY A 40 6.12 -6.17 4.46
CA GLY A 40 5.52 -6.15 3.12
C GLY A 40 4.61 -7.36 2.87
N LYS A 41 5.07 -8.57 3.20
CA LYS A 41 4.24 -9.80 3.10
C LYS A 41 2.98 -9.72 3.96
N LEU A 42 3.08 -9.17 5.17
CA LEU A 42 1.92 -8.96 6.02
C LEU A 42 0.92 -7.99 5.37
N LEU A 43 1.41 -6.90 4.79
CA LEU A 43 0.58 -5.93 4.08
C LEU A 43 -0.10 -6.55 2.84
N GLU A 44 0.62 -7.34 2.04
CA GLU A 44 0.06 -8.08 0.91
C GLU A 44 -1.03 -9.04 1.34
N GLN A 45 -0.82 -9.78 2.44
CA GLN A 45 -1.86 -10.66 2.99
C GLN A 45 -3.10 -9.88 3.44
N LEU A 46 -2.92 -8.73 4.08
CA LEU A 46 -4.02 -7.88 4.54
C LEU A 46 -4.82 -7.31 3.37
N MET A 47 -4.13 -6.64 2.44
CA MET A 47 -4.77 -5.96 1.31
C MET A 47 -5.25 -6.94 0.23
N GLY A 48 -4.62 -8.12 0.14
CA GLY A 48 -5.06 -9.23 -0.70
C GLY A 48 -6.47 -9.73 -0.37
N SER A 49 -6.94 -9.51 0.86
CA SER A 49 -8.32 -9.86 1.25
C SER A 49 -9.40 -8.95 0.65
N VAL A 50 -9.01 -7.80 0.13
CA VAL A 50 -9.89 -6.75 -0.43
C VAL A 50 -9.55 -6.39 -1.88
N GLY A 51 -8.69 -7.18 -2.53
CA GLY A 51 -8.36 -7.04 -3.95
C GLY A 51 -6.91 -7.36 -4.26
N PHE A 52 -6.39 -6.79 -5.35
CA PHE A 52 -5.00 -6.95 -5.78
C PHE A 52 -4.06 -6.07 -4.94
N CYS A 53 -2.88 -6.60 -4.58
CA CYS A 53 -1.83 -5.85 -3.88
C CYS A 53 -0.47 -6.23 -4.45
N THR A 54 0.42 -5.25 -4.67
CA THR A 54 1.81 -5.49 -5.09
C THR A 54 2.73 -4.39 -4.57
N GLU A 55 3.98 -4.77 -4.31
CA GLU A 55 5.07 -3.82 -4.07
C GLU A 55 5.47 -3.10 -5.36
N VAL A 56 5.83 -1.82 -5.24
CA VAL A 56 6.41 -0.98 -6.29
C VAL A 56 7.50 -0.09 -5.70
N GLU A 57 8.37 0.43 -6.55
CA GLU A 57 9.30 1.50 -6.18
C GLU A 57 8.52 2.78 -5.83
N GLU A 58 9.02 3.54 -4.84
CA GLU A 58 8.35 4.76 -4.34
C GLU A 58 8.12 5.81 -5.44
N ASP A 59 9.04 5.92 -6.40
CA ASP A 59 8.95 6.85 -7.53
C ASP A 59 7.86 6.47 -8.54
N LEU A 60 7.39 5.22 -8.53
CA LEU A 60 6.30 4.73 -9.37
C LEU A 60 4.92 4.90 -8.73
N ILE A 61 4.83 5.21 -7.43
CA ILE A 61 3.55 5.33 -6.72
C ILE A 61 2.64 6.35 -7.42
N ASP A 62 3.16 7.50 -7.84
CA ASP A 62 2.34 8.56 -8.45
C ASP A 62 1.80 8.13 -9.83
N ALA A 63 2.61 7.42 -10.63
CA ALA A 63 2.19 6.88 -11.91
C ALA A 63 1.08 5.83 -11.75
N VAL A 64 1.24 4.92 -10.79
CA VAL A 64 0.22 3.90 -10.51
C VAL A 64 -1.03 4.51 -9.88
N THR A 65 -0.89 5.57 -9.08
CA THR A 65 -2.03 6.32 -8.52
C THR A 65 -2.86 6.93 -9.64
N GLY A 66 -2.21 7.54 -10.64
CA GLY A 66 -2.89 8.10 -11.80
C GLY A 66 -3.72 7.07 -12.55
N LEU A 67 -3.19 5.85 -12.72
CA LEU A 67 -3.87 4.74 -13.41
C LEU A 67 -4.96 4.08 -12.54
N SER A 68 -4.59 3.56 -11.36
CA SER A 68 -5.45 2.77 -10.47
C SER A 68 -6.47 3.62 -9.70
N GLY A 69 -6.08 4.81 -9.26
CA GLY A 69 -6.94 5.72 -8.48
C GLY A 69 -7.99 6.40 -9.35
N SER A 70 -7.61 6.83 -10.56
CA SER A 70 -8.54 7.45 -11.52
C SER A 70 -9.29 6.41 -12.36
N GLY A 71 -8.75 5.20 -12.49
CA GLY A 71 -9.33 4.12 -13.30
C GLY A 71 -10.83 3.90 -13.04
N PRO A 72 -11.29 3.77 -11.78
CA PRO A 72 -12.72 3.61 -11.49
C PRO A 72 -13.63 4.77 -11.93
N ALA A 73 -13.07 5.95 -12.19
CA ALA A 73 -13.82 7.11 -12.67
C ALA A 73 -13.94 7.16 -14.20
N TYR A 74 -13.14 6.37 -14.93
CA TYR A 74 -13.18 6.25 -16.39
C TYR A 74 -13.89 4.95 -16.81
#